data_AF-A0AAV3RSN7-F1
#
_entry.id   AF-A0AAV3RSN7-F1
#
_cell.length_a   1.000
_cell.length_b   1.000
_cell.length_c   1.000
_cell.angle_alpha   90.00
_cell.angle_beta   90.00
_cell.angle_gamma   90.00
#
_symmetry.space_group_name_H-M   'P 1'
#
loop_
_entity.id
_entity.type
_entity.pdbx_description
1 polymer ?
#
loop_
_entity_poly.entity_id
_entity_poly.type
_entity_poly.pdbx_seq_one_letter_code
_entity_poly.pdbx_strand_id
1 'polypeptide(L)'
;MNLLKCASGVASGKFVGFVVRRHVIEIEHAKIDAITALLEPRNLHELKSLQGKLAYLRRMLRAFQNVKEYLMSPPVLAAPIQGKPLILYVATQE
;
A
#
# COMPACT_ATOMS: atom_id res chain seq x y z
N MET A 1 14.05 -6.31 6.66
CA MET A 1 13.40 -6.57 5.35
C MET A 1 13.45 -8.06 5.08
N ASN A 2 12.36 -8.69 4.64
CA ASN A 2 12.35 -10.12 4.29
C ASN A 2 12.58 -10.27 2.78
N LEU A 3 13.78 -10.70 2.39
CA LEU A 3 14.19 -10.79 0.98
C LEU A 3 13.38 -11.82 0.18
N LEU A 4 12.88 -12.89 0.81
CA LEU A 4 12.05 -13.92 0.15
C LEU A 4 10.65 -13.41 -0.18
N LYS A 5 10.24 -12.27 0.39
CA LYS A 5 8.94 -11.62 0.13
C LYS A 5 9.10 -10.31 -0.65
N CYS A 6 10.32 -9.92 -1.00
CA CYS A 6 10.59 -8.73 -1.80
C CYS A 6 10.42 -9.04 -3.29
N ALA A 7 9.70 -8.17 -3.99
CA ALA A 7 9.61 -8.20 -5.45
C ALA A 7 10.01 -6.82 -5.96
N SER A 8 11.08 -6.77 -6.76
CA SER A 8 11.60 -5.55 -7.39
C SER A 8 11.73 -5.77 -8.89
N GLY A 9 11.33 -4.79 -9.70
CA GLY A 9 11.45 -4.89 -11.17
C GLY A 9 10.54 -5.93 -11.84
N VAL A 10 9.48 -6.41 -11.16
CA VAL A 10 8.56 -7.40 -11.72
C VAL A 10 7.52 -6.75 -12.64
N ALA A 11 7.14 -7.46 -13.72
CA ALA A 11 6.11 -6.98 -14.67
C ALA A 11 4.67 -7.05 -14.12
N SER A 12 4.45 -7.88 -13.10
CA SER A 12 3.18 -8.01 -12.38
C SER A 12 3.40 -8.59 -10.98
N GLY A 13 2.52 -8.29 -10.04
CA GLY A 13 2.59 -8.83 -8.68
C GLY A 13 1.38 -8.50 -7.83
N LYS A 14 1.24 -9.16 -6.67
CA LYS A 14 0.22 -8.81 -5.67
C LYS A 14 0.77 -7.74 -4.73
N PHE A 15 0.08 -6.62 -4.63
CA PHE A 15 0.44 -5.52 -3.73
C PHE A 15 -0.77 -5.06 -2.94
N VAL A 16 -0.70 -5.15 -1.61
CA VAL A 16 -1.81 -4.75 -0.69
C VAL A 16 -3.15 -5.43 -1.08
N GLY A 17 -3.03 -6.64 -1.63
CA GLY A 17 -4.11 -7.46 -2.19
C GLY A 17 -4.88 -6.82 -3.35
N PHE A 18 -4.19 -6.01 -4.14
CA PHE A 18 -4.50 -5.77 -5.54
C PHE A 18 -3.53 -6.58 -6.40
N VAL A 19 -3.94 -6.92 -7.60
CA VAL A 19 -3.07 -7.50 -8.63
C VAL A 19 -2.62 -6.35 -9.52
N VAL A 20 -1.33 -6.04 -9.47
CA VAL A 20 -0.72 -4.99 -10.29
C VAL A 20 -0.16 -5.63 -11.55
N ARG A 21 -0.57 -5.14 -12.72
CA ARG A 21 0.00 -5.46 -14.03
C ARG A 21 0.57 -4.17 -14.65
N ARG A 22 1.34 -4.28 -15.75
CA ARG A 22 2.00 -3.14 -16.40
C ARG A 22 1.13 -1.89 -16.60
N HIS A 23 -0.17 -2.05 -16.88
CA HIS A 23 -1.06 -0.93 -17.22
C HIS A 23 -2.35 -0.90 -16.40
N VAL A 24 -2.59 -1.88 -15.53
CA VAL A 24 -3.87 -2.04 -14.84
C VAL A 24 -3.61 -2.51 -13.40
N ILE A 25 -4.36 -1.94 -12.46
CA ILE A 25 -4.48 -2.44 -11.10
C ILE A 25 -5.83 -3.14 -11.00
N GLU A 26 -5.80 -4.46 -10.90
CA GLU A 26 -6.99 -5.31 -10.78
C GLU A 26 -7.27 -5.60 -9.31
N ILE A 27 -8.54 -5.70 -8.96
CA ILE A 27 -8.95 -6.22 -7.65
C ILE A 27 -8.95 -7.74 -7.76
N GLU A 28 -8.39 -8.41 -6.75
CA GLU A 28 -8.46 -9.86 -6.67
C GLU A 28 -9.92 -10.32 -6.53
N HIS A 29 -10.40 -11.15 -7.46
CA HIS A 29 -11.81 -11.59 -7.50
C HIS A 29 -12.32 -12.15 -6.18
N ALA A 30 -11.50 -12.94 -5.47
CA ALA A 30 -11.86 -13.48 -4.16
C ALA A 30 -12.24 -12.39 -3.13
N LYS A 31 -11.68 -11.18 -3.23
CA LYS A 31 -12.06 -10.05 -2.37
C LYS A 31 -13.40 -9.45 -2.76
N ILE A 32 -13.71 -9.40 -4.05
CA ILE A 32 -15.01 -8.95 -4.55
C ILE A 32 -16.07 -9.92 -4.05
N ASP A 33 -15.84 -11.22 -4.25
CA ASP A 33 -16.76 -12.28 -3.82
C ASP A 33 -17.02 -12.21 -2.31
N ALA A 34 -15.96 -12.05 -1.51
CA ALA A 34 -16.08 -11.93 -0.06
C ALA A 34 -16.88 -10.69 0.40
N ILE A 35 -16.83 -9.59 -0.35
CA ILE A 35 -17.65 -8.39 -0.07
C ILE A 35 -19.09 -8.63 -0.50
N THR A 36 -19.32 -9.24 -1.66
CA THR A 36 -20.68 -9.54 -2.14
C THR A 36 -21.40 -10.59 -1.30
N ALA A 37 -20.66 -11.52 -0.70
CA ALA A 37 -21.17 -12.56 0.18
C ALA A 37 -21.26 -12.10 1.66
N LEU A 38 -21.04 -10.81 1.94
CA LEU A 38 -21.09 -10.29 3.31
C LEU A 38 -22.53 -10.38 3.83
N LEU A 39 -22.73 -11.19 4.87
CA LEU A 39 -24.01 -11.26 5.57
C LEU A 39 -24.17 -10.06 6.49
N GLU A 40 -25.42 -9.66 6.71
CA GLU A 40 -25.74 -8.64 7.71
C GLU A 40 -25.26 -9.09 9.10
N PRO A 41 -24.53 -8.23 9.84
CA PRO A 41 -24.04 -8.55 11.17
C PRO A 41 -25.20 -8.91 12.09
N ARG A 42 -25.14 -10.08 12.73
CA ARG A 42 -26.22 -10.58 13.59
C ARG A 42 -26.03 -10.21 15.07
N ASN A 43 -24.86 -9.71 15.42
CA ASN A 43 -24.52 -9.35 16.79
C ASN A 43 -23.54 -8.17 16.85
N LEU A 44 -23.42 -7.59 18.05
CA LEU A 44 -22.59 -6.42 18.30
C LEU A 44 -21.10 -6.68 18.01
N HIS A 45 -20.62 -7.92 18.20
CA HIS A 45 -19.23 -8.28 17.94
C HIS A 45 -18.91 -8.23 16.44
N GLU A 46 -19.77 -8.82 15.60
CA GLU A 46 -19.65 -8.76 14.14
C GLU A 46 -19.71 -7.33 13.62
N LEU A 47 -20.63 -6.50 14.15
CA LEU A 47 -20.75 -5.10 13.76
C LEU A 47 -19.48 -4.31 14.10
N LYS A 48 -18.93 -4.47 15.32
CA LYS A 48 -17.67 -3.83 15.72
C LYS A 48 -16.49 -4.30 14.87
N SER A 49 -16.43 -5.60 14.57
CA SER A 49 -15.39 -6.17 13.68
C SER A 49 -15.45 -5.54 12.29
N LEU A 50 -16.65 -5.43 11.71
CA LEU A 50 -16.87 -4.78 10.42
C LEU A 50 -16.45 -3.31 10.43
N GLN A 51 -16.85 -2.55 11.46
CA GLN A 51 -16.42 -1.17 11.64
C GLN A 51 -14.89 -1.03 11.70
N GLY A 52 -14.21 -1.94 12.42
CA GLY A 52 -12.75 -1.99 12.46
C GLY A 52 -12.11 -2.25 11.09
N LYS A 53 -12.65 -3.20 10.33
CA LYS A 53 -12.20 -3.50 8.95
C LYS A 53 -12.39 -2.29 8.03
N LEU A 54 -13.52 -1.60 8.11
CA LEU A 54 -13.79 -0.39 7.32
C LEU A 54 -12.85 0.76 7.69
N ALA A 55 -12.59 0.96 8.98
CA ALA A 55 -11.63 1.95 9.45
C ALA A 55 -10.21 1.66 8.94
N TYR A 56 -9.79 0.39 8.95
CA TYR A 56 -8.52 -0.04 8.38
C TYR A 56 -8.43 0.27 6.88
N LEU A 57 -9.46 -0.11 6.10
CA LEU A 57 -9.51 0.16 4.66
C LEU A 57 -9.43 1.67 4.38
N ARG A 58 -10.12 2.50 5.15
CA ARG A 58 -10.06 3.96 5.02
C ARG A 58 -8.65 4.49 5.27
N ARG A 59 -7.95 4.02 6.31
CA ARG A 59 -6.56 4.42 6.59
C ARG A 59 -5.62 3.97 5.47
N MET A 60 -5.82 2.76 4.95
CA MET A 60 -5.02 2.19 3.87
C MET A 60 -5.16 3.00 2.57
N LEU A 61 -6.38 3.39 2.21
CA LEU A 61 -6.65 4.23 1.03
C LEU A 61 -5.94 5.58 1.14
N ARG A 62 -5.95 6.21 2.33
CA ARG A 62 -5.21 7.47 2.56
C ARG A 62 -3.70 7.28 2.38
N ALA A 63 -3.12 6.25 2.97
CA ALA A 63 -1.69 5.96 2.81
C ALA A 63 -1.31 5.72 1.35
N PHE A 64 -2.16 5.01 0.59
CA PHE A 64 -1.93 4.77 -0.83
C PHE A 64 -1.99 6.06 -1.66
N GLN A 65 -2.91 6.98 -1.36
CA GLN A 65 -2.96 8.28 -2.02
C GLN A 65 -1.70 9.10 -1.75
N ASN A 66 -1.21 9.13 -0.51
CA ASN A 66 0.04 9.84 -0.18
C ASN A 66 1.23 9.28 -0.98
N VAL A 67 1.33 7.95 -1.11
CA VAL A 67 2.37 7.31 -1.93
C VAL A 67 2.20 7.68 -3.41
N LYS A 68 0.96 7.65 -3.91
CA LYS A 68 0.67 8.04 -5.29
C LYS A 68 1.10 9.48 -5.55
N GLU A 69 0.71 10.42 -4.70
CA GLU A 69 1.09 11.84 -4.80
C GLU A 69 2.61 12.01 -4.83
N TYR A 70 3.34 11.35 -3.95
CA TYR A 70 4.80 11.37 -3.94
C TYR A 70 5.41 10.87 -5.25
N LEU A 71 4.86 9.78 -5.82
CA LEU A 71 5.34 9.18 -7.06
C LEU A 71 4.93 9.96 -8.31
N MET A 72 3.91 10.82 -8.24
CA MET A 72 3.51 11.67 -9.37
C MET A 72 4.51 12.80 -9.64
N SER A 73 5.26 13.23 -8.63
CA SER A 73 6.31 14.26 -8.75
C SER A 73 7.53 13.87 -7.90
N PRO A 74 8.28 12.83 -8.31
CA PRO A 74 9.40 12.35 -7.51
C PRO A 74 10.48 13.44 -7.45
N PRO A 75 11.14 13.63 -6.28
CA PRO A 75 12.24 14.57 -6.18
C PRO A 75 13.37 14.16 -7.13
N VAL A 76 14.01 15.16 -7.75
CA VAL A 76 15.18 14.90 -8.60
C VAL A 76 16.33 14.47 -7.70
N LEU A 77 16.75 13.21 -7.86
CA LEU A 77 17.94 12.69 -7.20
C LEU A 77 19.15 12.89 -8.14
N ALA A 78 20.18 13.56 -7.65
CA ALA A 78 21.46 13.65 -8.34
C ALA A 78 22.39 12.52 -7.89
N ALA A 79 23.18 11.98 -8.83
CA ALA A 79 24.23 11.04 -8.48
C ALA A 79 25.25 11.71 -7.53
N PRO A 80 25.77 10.97 -6.52
CA PRO A 80 26.79 11.51 -5.63
C PRO A 80 28.04 11.89 -6.41
N ILE A 81 28.61 13.06 -6.11
CA ILE A 81 29.81 13.58 -6.76
C ILE A 81 31.03 13.11 -5.96
N GLN A 82 31.97 12.43 -6.62
CA GLN A 82 33.20 11.97 -6.00
C GLN A 82 33.98 13.14 -5.37
N GLY A 83 34.48 12.94 -4.14
CA GLY A 83 35.25 13.95 -3.41
C GLY A 83 34.41 15.03 -2.70
N LYS A 84 33.08 15.04 -2.85
CA LYS A 84 32.19 15.91 -2.06
C LYS A 84 31.64 15.17 -0.83
N PRO A 85 31.61 15.82 0.35
CA PRO A 85 31.00 15.21 1.54
C PRO A 85 29.49 15.03 1.36
N LEU A 86 28.96 13.89 1.84
CA LEU A 86 27.53 13.61 1.89
C LEU A 86 26.96 14.05 3.24
N ILE A 87 25.81 14.73 3.23
CA ILE A 87 25.11 15.17 4.43
C ILE A 87 23.85 14.32 4.58
N LEU A 88 23.69 13.64 5.73
CA LEU A 88 22.53 12.81 6.04
C LEU A 88 21.63 13.54 7.04
N TYR A 89 20.38 13.77 6.67
CA TYR A 89 19.35 14.28 7.57
C TYR A 89 18.47 13.12 8.04
N VAL A 90 18.37 12.92 9.36
CA VAL A 90 17.51 11.89 9.96
C VAL A 90 16.50 12.58 10.86
N ALA A 91 15.23 12.24 10.69
CA ALA A 91 14.15 12.71 11.54
C ALA A 91 13.32 11.50 12.00
N THR A 92 12.84 11.53 13.23
CA THR A 92 11.96 10.52 13.81
C THR A 92 10.68 11.18 14.29
N GLN A 93 9.55 10.53 14.09
CA GLN A 93 8.29 10.87 14.76
C GLN A 93 8.08 9.88 15.91
N GLU A 94 7.64 10.38 17.06
CA GLU A 94 7.21 9.56 18.22
C GLU A 94 5.89 8.83 17.95
#